data_AF-A0A935UYT2-F1
#
_entry.id   AF-A0A935UYT2-F1
#
_cell.length_a   1.000
_cell.length_b   1.000
_cell.length_c   1.000
_cell.angle_alpha   90.00
_cell.angle_beta   90.00
_cell.angle_gamma   90.00
#
_symmetry.space_group_name_H-M   'P 1'
#
loop_
_entity.id
_entity.type
_entity.pdbx_description
1 polymer ?
#
loop_
_entity_poly.entity_id
_entity_poly.type
_entity_poly.pdbx_seq_one_letter_code
_entity_poly.pdbx_strand_id
1 'polypeptide(L)'
;MCGGSAPVGGAYRYVWGDAEGRTMGVNGQFVELVPNVKIVTTEQFDDPWHEGDVVGTVTCRTRRRHDGLDAASLRQPADSG
;
A
#
# COMPACT_ATOMS: atom_id res chain seq x y z
N MET A 1 13.66 -20.64 -7.66
CA MET A 1 12.49 -19.74 -7.64
C MET A 1 12.73 -18.72 -6.52
N CYS A 2 13.10 -17.49 -6.85
CA CYS A 2 13.35 -16.46 -5.84
C CYS A 2 12.03 -15.71 -5.58
N GLY A 3 11.34 -16.05 -4.49
CA GLY A 3 10.22 -15.27 -4.00
C GLY A 3 10.76 -14.02 -3.31
N GLY A 4 10.65 -12.86 -3.97
CA GLY A 4 10.96 -11.58 -3.35
C GLY A 4 9.86 -11.23 -2.34
N SER A 5 9.99 -11.68 -1.11
CA SER A 5 9.28 -11.05 -0.01
C SER A 5 10.00 -9.74 0.29
N ALA A 6 9.36 -8.59 0.07
CA ALA A 6 9.85 -7.39 0.76
C ALA A 6 9.79 -7.66 2.27
N PRO A 7 10.85 -7.35 3.03
CA PRO A 7 10.86 -7.65 4.45
C PRO A 7 9.74 -6.83 5.11
N VAL A 8 8.91 -7.50 5.93
CA VAL A 8 8.02 -6.81 6.86
C VAL A 8 8.89 -5.87 7.72
N GLY A 9 8.44 -4.63 7.89
CA GLY A 9 9.18 -3.52 8.48
C GLY A 9 10.04 -2.71 7.49
N GLY A 10 10.14 -3.15 6.23
CA GLY A 10 10.82 -2.41 5.18
C GLY A 10 10.06 -1.14 4.80
N ALA A 11 10.78 -0.04 4.62
CA ALA A 11 10.22 1.22 4.13
C ALA A 11 10.06 1.21 2.61
N TYR A 12 9.02 1.88 2.11
CA TYR A 12 8.82 2.12 0.69
C TYR A 12 8.51 3.60 0.43
N ARG A 13 8.72 4.01 -0.82
CA ARG A 13 8.41 5.35 -1.33
C ARG A 13 7.87 5.20 -2.74
N TYR A 14 6.68 5.70 -2.98
CA TYR A 14 6.14 5.89 -4.33
C TYR A 14 5.99 7.37 -4.61
N VAL A 15 6.25 7.74 -5.86
CA VAL A 15 6.06 9.10 -6.36
C VAL A 15 5.35 8.99 -7.69
N TRP A 16 4.20 9.65 -7.80
CA TRP A 16 3.45 9.77 -9.04
C TRP A 16 3.63 11.20 -9.56
N GLY A 17 3.79 11.33 -10.87
CA GLY A 17 3.82 12.62 -11.54
C GLY A 17 2.65 12.75 -12.50
N ASP A 18 2.15 13.97 -12.70
CA ASP A 18 1.23 14.28 -13.79
C ASP A 18 1.96 14.82 -15.04
N ALA A 19 1.22 15.06 -16.11
CA ALA A 19 1.77 15.56 -17.37
C ALA A 19 2.29 17.00 -17.26
N GLU A 20 1.79 17.76 -16.27
CA GLU A 20 2.15 19.14 -15.96
C GLU A 20 3.38 19.25 -15.03
N GLY A 21 3.93 18.12 -14.57
CA GLY A 21 5.14 18.05 -13.75
C GLY A 21 4.91 18.18 -12.24
N ARG A 22 3.66 18.15 -11.77
CA ARG A 22 3.35 18.06 -10.34
C ARG A 22 3.58 16.63 -9.87
N THR A 23 4.12 16.48 -8.67
CA THR A 23 4.37 15.18 -8.06
C THR A 23 3.57 15.00 -6.78
N MET A 24 3.18 13.76 -6.51
CA MET A 24 2.61 13.34 -5.23
C MET A 24 3.39 12.14 -4.74
N GLY A 25 3.92 12.24 -3.51
CA GLY A 25 4.60 11.14 -2.86
C GLY A 25 3.74 10.46 -1.81
N VAL A 26 3.93 9.15 -1.68
CA VAL A 26 3.52 8.39 -0.49
C VAL A 26 4.73 7.62 0.03
N ASN A 27 4.97 7.69 1.32
CA ASN A 27 5.92 6.85 2.03
C ASN A 27 5.20 5.93 3.01
N GLY A 28 5.86 4.84 3.38
CA GLY A 28 5.29 3.94 4.36
C GLY A 28 6.15 2.73 4.64
N GLN A 29 5.60 1.79 5.38
CA GLN A 29 6.26 0.54 5.75
C GLN A 29 5.38 -0.67 5.42
N PHE A 30 6.01 -1.78 5.02
CA PHE A 30 5.31 -3.06 4.86
C PHE A 30 5.00 -3.66 6.24
N VAL A 31 3.73 -3.71 6.61
CA VAL A 31 3.25 -4.28 7.88
C VAL A 31 3.02 -5.78 7.76
N GLU A 32 2.50 -6.24 6.63
CA GLU A 32 2.25 -7.65 6.35
C GLU A 32 2.45 -7.93 4.86
N LEU A 33 3.11 -9.05 4.53
CA LEU A 33 3.34 -9.43 3.14
C LEU A 33 3.20 -10.94 2.97
N VAL A 34 2.09 -11.35 2.37
CA VAL A 34 1.79 -12.74 2.02
C VAL A 34 1.83 -12.86 0.49
N PRO A 35 2.86 -13.50 -0.09
CA PRO A 35 3.03 -13.59 -1.54
C PRO A 35 1.76 -14.08 -2.25
N ASN A 36 1.36 -13.37 -3.31
CA ASN A 36 0.17 -13.65 -4.14
C ASN A 36 -1.18 -13.65 -3.40
N VAL A 37 -1.24 -13.16 -2.15
CA VAL A 37 -2.46 -13.19 -1.33
C VAL A 37 -2.75 -11.81 -0.73
N LYS A 38 -1.78 -11.17 -0.06
CA LYS A 38 -2.05 -9.97 0.73
C LYS A 38 -0.81 -9.10 0.92
N ILE A 39 -1.02 -7.79 0.89
CA ILE A 39 -0.03 -6.77 1.26
C ILE A 39 -0.74 -5.77 2.18
N VAL A 40 -0.11 -5.45 3.32
CA VAL A 40 -0.55 -4.39 4.23
C VAL A 40 0.59 -3.39 4.38
N THR A 41 0.28 -2.11 4.23
CA THR A 41 1.23 -1.01 4.32
C THR A 41 0.70 0.10 5.21
N THR A 42 1.59 0.82 5.89
CA THR A 42 1.28 2.18 6.32
C THR A 42 1.43 3.12 5.13
N GLU A 43 0.66 4.19 5.07
CA GLU A 43 0.65 5.18 4.00
C GLU A 43 0.62 6.56 4.62
N GLN A 44 1.66 7.34 4.33
CA GLN A 44 1.79 8.73 4.69
C GLN A 44 1.99 9.52 3.40
N PHE A 45 1.06 10.43 3.10
CA PHE A 45 1.13 11.27 1.90
C PHE A 45 1.95 12.53 2.18
N ASP A 46 2.65 13.04 1.16
CA ASP A 46 3.42 14.29 1.30
C ASP A 46 2.52 15.50 1.61
N ASP A 47 1.36 15.58 0.92
CA ASP A 47 0.31 16.57 1.17
C ASP A 47 -1.00 15.85 1.47
N PRO A 48 -1.22 15.42 2.73
CA PRO A 48 -2.41 14.68 3.10
C PRO A 48 -3.62 15.61 3.17
N TRP A 49 -4.72 15.22 2.54
CA TRP A 49 -6.03 15.89 2.68
C TRP A 49 -6.81 15.40 3.92
N HIS A 50 -6.19 14.57 4.75
CA HIS A 50 -6.74 13.91 5.93
C HIS A 50 -5.71 13.91 7.06
N GLU A 51 -6.20 13.88 8.30
CA GLU A 51 -5.32 13.76 9.47
C GLU A 51 -4.97 12.30 9.74
N GLY A 52 -3.71 12.06 10.11
CA GLY A 52 -3.19 10.76 10.52
C GLY A 52 -2.59 9.91 9.40
N ASP A 53 -1.83 8.88 9.81
CA ASP A 53 -1.34 7.85 8.91
C ASP A 53 -2.51 6.98 8.43
N VAL A 54 -2.40 6.36 7.24
CA VAL A 54 -3.41 5.42 6.74
C VAL A 54 -2.83 4.02 6.67
N VAL A 55 -3.65 2.99 6.88
CA VAL A 55 -3.28 1.60 6.63
C VAL A 55 -3.95 1.13 5.33
N GLY A 56 -3.12 0.88 4.32
CA GLY A 56 -3.51 0.29 3.05
C GLY A 56 -3.50 -1.23 3.14
N THR A 57 -4.58 -1.88 2.68
CA THR A 57 -4.63 -3.34 2.51
C THR A 57 -5.02 -3.69 1.09
N VAL A 58 -4.14 -4.46 0.43
CA VAL A 58 -4.37 -5.02 -0.89
C VAL A 58 -4.49 -6.53 -0.75
N THR A 59 -5.60 -7.11 -1.19
CA THR A 59 -5.77 -8.56 -1.26
C THR A 59 -5.89 -9.04 -2.69
N CYS A 60 -5.09 -10.03 -3.05
CA CYS A 60 -5.19 -10.75 -4.31
C CYS A 60 -6.03 -12.00 -4.08
N ARG A 61 -7.06 -12.20 -4.92
CA ARG A 61 -7.86 -13.41 -4.91
C ARG A 61 -7.72 -14.07 -6.27
N THR A 62 -7.48 -15.37 -6.27
CA THR A 62 -7.53 -16.15 -7.52
C THR A 62 -8.97 -16.14 -8.04
N ARG A 63 -9.17 -15.59 -9.24
CA ARG A 63 -10.32 -15.89 -10.09
C ARG A 63 -9.90 -16.95 -11.09
N ARG A 64 -10.75 -17.95 -11.35
CA ARG A 64 -10.45 -18.92 -12.42
C ARG A 64 -10.44 -18.18 -13.76
N ARG A 65 -9.24 -18.15 -14.35
CA ARG A 65 -8.80 -17.40 -15.55
C ARG A 65 -8.88 -15.88 -15.38
N HIS A 66 -7.69 -15.27 -15.38
CA HIS A 66 -7.35 -13.85 -15.27
C HIS A 66 -7.16 -13.36 -13.83
N ASP A 67 -5.88 -13.17 -13.45
CA ASP A 67 -5.46 -12.64 -12.15
C ASP A 67 -5.91 -11.17 -12.03
N GLY A 68 -6.99 -10.96 -11.29
CA GLY A 68 -7.52 -9.63 -10.95
C GLY A 68 -7.24 -9.29 -9.50
N LEU A 69 -6.79 -8.07 -9.22
CA LEU A 69 -6.76 -7.51 -7.88
C LEU A 69 -8.21 -7.23 -7.42
N ASP A 70 -8.70 -7.97 -6.42
CA ASP A 70 -10.12 -7.98 -6.08
C ASP A 70 -10.51 -6.95 -4.99
N ALA A 71 -9.57 -6.39 -4.22
CA ALA A 71 -9.87 -5.30 -3.29
C ALA A 71 -8.61 -4.54 -2.83
N ALA A 72 -8.66 -3.21 -2.93
CA ALA A 72 -7.83 -2.28 -2.17
C ALA A 72 -8.73 -1.56 -1.16
N SER A 73 -8.43 -1.66 0.12
CA SER A 73 -9.14 -0.95 1.20
C SER A 73 -8.15 -0.09 1.96
N LEU A 74 -8.46 1.20 2.05
CA LEU A 74 -7.77 2.15 2.92
C LEU A 74 -8.55 2.22 4.23
N ARG A 75 -7.86 2.13 5.36
CA ARG A 75 -8.46 2.34 6.69
C ARG A 75 -7.53 3.23 7.49
N GLN A 76 -8.07 4.27 8.10
CA GLN A 76 -7.33 5.00 9.12
C GLN A 76 -7.10 4.07 10.34
N PRO A 77 -5.92 4.08 10.97
CA PRO A 77 -5.74 3.48 12.28
C PRO A 77 -6.72 4.16 13.22
N ALA A 78 -7.45 3.37 14.01
CA ALA A 78 -8.35 3.91 15.01
C ALA A 78 -7.55 4.85 15.92
N ASP A 79 -8.01 6.09 16.07
CA ASP A 79 -7.43 7.08 16.96
C ASP A 79 -7.07 6.41 18.29
N SER A 80 -5.78 6.48 18.63
CA SER A 80 -5.34 6.17 19.99
C SER A 80 -5.77 7.35 20.85
N GLY A 81 -6.92 7.18 21.51
CA GLY A 81 -7.41 8.12 22.53
C GLY A 81 -6.49 8.25 23.73
#